data_AF-A0A971A684-F1
#
_entry.id   AF-A0A971A684-F1
#
_cell.length_a   1.000
_cell.length_b   1.000
_cell.length_c   1.000
_cell.angle_alpha   90.00
_cell.angle_beta   90.00
_cell.angle_gamma   90.00
#
_symmetry.space_group_name_H-M   'P 1'
#
loop_
_entity.id
_entity.type
_entity.pdbx_description
1 polymer ?
#
loop_
_entity_poly.entity_id
_entity_poly.type
_entity_poly.pdbx_seq_one_letter_code
_entity_poly.pdbx_strand_id
1 'polypeptide(L)'
;MSETNAVSSASALQMDFMKLLVTQLQNQNPLEPMDNKDMAAQLAQFSQLQQLENMNSSFGDVLKAVQQDYAGSLIGKDVSFVGTASDGTLETRTGQVEEVVLDDGEVTLLVGDDQVGLKDVLSIRD
;
A
#
# COMPACT_ATOMS: atom_id res chain seq x y z
N MET A 1 0.25 -2.71 23.37
CA MET A 1 1.66 -3.13 23.21
C MET A 1 1.80 -3.57 21.76
N SER A 2 2.41 -2.73 20.91
CA SER A 2 2.55 -2.99 19.48
C SER A 2 4.05 -3.11 19.19
N GLU A 3 4.56 -4.33 19.23
CA GLU A 3 5.87 -4.65 18.65
C GLU A 3 5.65 -4.94 17.16
N THR A 4 5.51 -3.87 16.38
CA THR A 4 5.56 -3.99 14.92
C THR A 4 7.04 -4.09 14.56
N ASN A 5 7.48 -5.33 14.32
CA ASN A 5 8.81 -5.67 13.83
C ASN A 5 9.27 -4.64 12.80
N ALA A 6 10.39 -3.99 13.09
CA ALA A 6 11.06 -3.08 12.19
C ALA A 6 11.29 -3.79 10.86
N VAL A 7 10.49 -3.43 9.86
CA VAL A 7 10.83 -3.67 8.46
C VAL A 7 12.17 -3.00 8.26
N SER A 8 13.24 -3.77 8.22
CA SER A 8 14.57 -3.33 7.82
C SER A 8 14.46 -2.91 6.35
N SER A 9 14.08 -1.65 6.13
CA SER A 9 13.84 -1.07 4.80
C SER A 9 15.08 -1.30 3.94
N ALA A 10 14.91 -1.67 2.67
CA ALA A 10 16.02 -1.89 1.72
C ALA A 10 17.03 -0.72 1.71
N SER A 11 16.56 0.50 1.99
CA SER A 11 17.37 1.71 2.16
C SER A 11 18.34 1.65 3.35
N ALA A 12 17.96 1.02 4.47
CA ALA A 12 18.84 0.84 5.62
C ALA A 12 19.98 -0.15 5.31
N LEU A 13 19.66 -1.24 4.61
CA LEU A 13 20.66 -2.20 4.12
C LEU A 13 21.62 -1.56 3.10
N GLN A 14 21.12 -0.69 2.22
CA GLN A 14 21.95 0.09 1.29
C GLN A 14 22.90 1.06 2.02
N MET A 15 22.42 1.74 3.07
CA MET A 15 23.23 2.66 3.88
C MET A 15 24.33 1.95 4.67
N ASP A 16 24.02 0.80 5.28
CA ASP A 16 25.04 0.03 6.02
C ASP A 16 26.06 -0.62 5.07
N PHE A 17 25.63 -0.98 3.86
CA PHE A 17 26.53 -1.41 2.80
C PHE A 17 27.45 -0.27 2.30
N MET A 18 26.92 0.94 2.12
CA MET A 18 27.74 2.12 1.76
C MET A 18 28.76 2.47 2.84
N LYS A 19 28.45 2.29 4.12
CA LYS A 19 29.43 2.43 5.21
C LYS A 19 30.53 1.38 5.13
N LEU A 20 30.18 0.13 4.83
CA LEU A 20 31.17 -0.93 4.64
C LEU A 20 32.08 -0.63 3.43
N LEU A 21 31.52 -0.12 2.33
CA LEU A 21 32.25 0.30 1.13
C LEU A 21 33.26 1.41 1.44
N VAL A 22 32.84 2.46 2.16
CA VAL A 22 33.73 3.56 2.56
C VAL A 22 34.84 3.06 3.49
N THR A 23 34.51 2.15 4.41
CA THR A 23 35.47 1.55 5.34
C THR A 23 36.52 0.69 4.63
N GLN A 24 36.11 -0.05 3.60
CA GLN A 24 37.03 -0.85 2.77
C GLN A 24 37.90 0.06 1.89
N LEU A 25 37.34 1.07 1.24
CA LEU A 25 38.10 2.06 0.46
C LEU A 25 39.16 2.81 1.29
N GLN A 26 38.86 3.12 2.55
CA GLN A 26 39.83 3.73 3.48
C GLN A 26 40.99 2.80 3.87
N ASN A 27 40.82 1.47 3.74
CA ASN A 27 41.81 0.46 4.11
C ASN A 27 42.43 -0.30 2.93
N GLN A 28 42.16 0.09 1.68
CA GLN A 28 42.71 -0.58 0.50
C GLN A 28 44.18 -0.20 0.29
N ASN A 29 45.04 -1.21 0.20
CA ASN A 29 46.41 -1.06 -0.24
C ASN A 29 46.40 -0.85 -1.78
N PRO A 30 46.94 0.26 -2.32
CA PRO A 30 46.83 0.63 -3.73
C PRO A 30 47.46 -0.34 -4.74
N LEU A 31 48.15 -1.39 -4.28
CA LEU A 31 48.83 -2.39 -5.12
C LEU A 31 48.00 -3.64 -5.44
N GLU A 32 46.85 -3.85 -4.79
CA GLU A 32 45.93 -4.97 -5.09
C GLU A 32 44.49 -4.49 -5.18
N PRO A 33 44.05 -3.98 -6.34
CA PRO A 33 42.66 -3.60 -6.53
C PRO A 33 41.81 -4.88 -6.65
N MET A 34 41.23 -5.35 -5.54
CA MET A 34 40.16 -6.35 -5.65
C MET A 34 38.94 -5.76 -6.36
N ASP A 35 38.23 -6.67 -7.02
CA ASP A 35 37.25 -6.42 -8.09
C ASP A 35 36.00 -5.69 -7.58
N ASN A 36 36.02 -4.36 -7.59
CA ASN A 36 34.88 -3.48 -7.27
C ASN A 36 33.67 -3.69 -8.20
N LYS A 37 33.79 -4.53 -9.24
CA LYS A 37 32.81 -4.70 -10.31
C LYS A 37 31.64 -5.61 -9.90
N ASP A 38 31.92 -6.68 -9.15
CA ASP A 38 30.89 -7.60 -8.64
C ASP A 38 30.01 -6.92 -7.57
N MET A 39 30.60 -6.07 -6.72
CA MET A 39 29.86 -5.27 -5.74
C MET A 39 29.02 -4.16 -6.40
N ALA A 40 29.54 -3.50 -7.44
CA ALA A 40 28.76 -2.53 -8.21
C ALA A 40 27.56 -3.21 -8.90
N ALA A 41 27.72 -4.44 -9.38
CA ALA A 41 26.63 -5.23 -9.94
C ALA A 41 25.57 -5.59 -8.88
N GLN A 42 25.98 -5.98 -7.67
CA GLN A 42 25.05 -6.27 -6.57
C GLN A 42 24.31 -5.01 -6.08
N LEU A 43 24.98 -3.86 -5.99
CA LEU A 43 24.36 -2.57 -5.69
C LEU A 43 23.34 -2.14 -6.74
N ALA A 44 23.65 -2.34 -8.01
CA ALA A 44 22.72 -2.07 -9.10
C ALA A 44 21.47 -2.96 -8.97
N GLN A 45 21.65 -4.24 -8.60
CA GLN A 45 20.54 -5.16 -8.36
C GLN A 45 19.68 -4.72 -7.17
N PHE A 46 20.28 -4.31 -6.04
CA PHE A 46 19.54 -3.78 -4.90
C PHE A 46 18.80 -2.47 -5.22
N SER A 47 19.42 -1.57 -5.97
CA SER A 47 18.79 -0.31 -6.38
C SER A 47 17.58 -0.58 -7.29
N GLN A 48 17.66 -1.58 -8.17
CA GLN A 48 16.53 -2.03 -8.97
C GLN A 48 15.40 -2.61 -8.09
N LEU A 49 15.72 -3.46 -7.11
CA LEU A 49 14.72 -4.00 -6.19
C LEU A 49 14.03 -2.91 -5.37
N GLN A 50 14.79 -1.96 -4.83
CA GLN A 50 14.23 -0.83 -4.10
C GLN A 50 13.37 0.06 -5.00
N GLN A 51 13.77 0.25 -6.26
CA GLN A 51 12.94 0.98 -7.21
C GLN A 51 11.63 0.25 -7.52
N LEU A 52 11.65 -1.09 -7.61
CA LEU A 52 10.44 -1.91 -7.75
C LEU A 52 9.55 -1.83 -6.50
N GLU A 53 10.13 -1.84 -5.31
CA GLU A 53 9.40 -1.69 -4.04
C GLU A 53 8.73 -0.31 -3.96
N ASN A 54 9.46 0.76 -4.27
CA ASN A 54 8.94 2.11 -4.34
C ASN A 54 7.82 2.25 -5.38
N MET A 55 7.97 1.59 -6.54
CA MET A 55 6.94 1.57 -7.58
C MET A 55 5.69 0.83 -7.12
N ASN A 56 5.83 -0.29 -6.42
CA ASN A 56 4.71 -1.04 -5.85
C ASN A 56 3.96 -0.20 -4.80
N SER A 57 4.69 0.46 -3.89
CA SER A 57 4.10 1.39 -2.93
C SER A 57 3.34 2.53 -3.62
N SER A 58 3.97 3.17 -4.62
CA SER A 58 3.33 4.25 -5.39
C SER A 58 2.07 3.77 -6.12
N PHE A 59 2.09 2.54 -6.64
CA PHE A 59 0.92 1.94 -7.27
C PHE A 59 -0.21 1.69 -6.26
N GLY A 60 0.12 1.25 -5.04
CA GLY A 60 -0.83 1.16 -3.94
C GLY A 60 -1.49 2.50 -3.60
N ASP A 61 -0.71 3.57 -3.54
CA ASP A 61 -1.24 4.92 -3.28
C ASP A 61 -2.14 5.44 -4.40
N VAL A 62 -1.77 5.19 -5.66
CA VAL A 62 -2.62 5.52 -6.81
C VAL A 62 -3.93 4.75 -6.77
N LEU A 63 -3.89 3.45 -6.43
CA LEU A 63 -5.10 2.65 -6.31
C LEU A 63 -6.03 3.18 -5.21
N LYS A 64 -5.48 3.60 -4.06
CA LYS A 64 -6.25 4.25 -2.99
C LYS A 64 -6.90 5.55 -3.47
N ALA A 65 -6.17 6.40 -4.19
CA ALA A 65 -6.73 7.64 -4.74
C ALA A 65 -7.88 7.39 -5.73
N VAL A 66 -7.74 6.38 -6.60
CA VAL A 66 -8.80 5.98 -7.54
C VAL A 66 -10.04 5.45 -6.81
N GLN A 67 -9.85 4.64 -5.76
CA GLN A 67 -10.95 4.14 -4.95
C GLN A 67 -11.68 5.28 -4.23
N GLN A 68 -10.94 6.25 -3.70
CA GLN A 68 -11.49 7.42 -3.03
C GLN A 68 -12.31 8.30 -4.00
N ASP A 69 -11.80 8.55 -5.21
CA ASP A 69 -12.52 9.32 -6.23
C ASP A 69 -13.81 8.61 -6.66
N TYR A 70 -13.72 7.30 -6.90
CA TYR A 70 -14.88 6.48 -7.21
C TYR A 70 -15.92 6.52 -6.09
N ALA A 71 -15.51 6.36 -4.83
CA ALA A 71 -16.41 6.41 -3.69
C ALA A 71 -17.07 7.77 -3.51
N GLY A 72 -16.31 8.86 -3.70
CA GLY A 72 -16.87 10.22 -3.71
C GLY A 72 -17.96 10.41 -4.76
N SER A 73 -17.84 9.76 -5.92
CA SER A 73 -18.87 9.77 -6.96
C SER A 73 -20.16 9.01 -6.59
N LEU A 74 -20.11 8.17 -5.56
CA LEU A 74 -21.26 7.41 -5.06
C LEU A 74 -22.12 8.21 -4.09
N ILE A 75 -21.60 9.30 -3.50
CA ILE A 75 -22.36 10.15 -2.58
C ILE A 75 -23.63 10.66 -3.28
N GLY A 76 -24.77 10.44 -2.64
CA GLY A 76 -26.10 10.78 -3.17
C GLY A 76 -26.68 9.79 -4.17
N LYS A 77 -25.95 8.74 -4.57
CA LYS A 77 -26.49 7.65 -5.40
C LYS A 77 -27.15 6.57 -4.55
N ASP A 78 -28.12 5.89 -5.13
CA ASP A 78 -28.72 4.70 -4.53
C ASP A 78 -27.87 3.47 -4.83
N VAL A 79 -27.44 2.77 -3.78
CA VAL A 79 -26.64 1.56 -3.89
C VAL A 79 -27.37 0.37 -3.29
N SER A 80 -27.26 -0.79 -3.95
CA SER A 80 -27.68 -2.07 -3.38
C SER A 80 -26.45 -2.83 -2.91
N PHE A 81 -26.48 -3.32 -1.68
CA PHE A 81 -25.35 -3.94 -1.03
C PHE A 81 -25.77 -5.18 -0.23
N VAL A 82 -24.81 -6.05 0.07
CA VAL A 82 -25.03 -7.20 0.94
C VAL A 82 -24.96 -6.75 2.39
N GLY A 83 -26.06 -6.86 3.12
CA GLY A 83 -26.11 -6.71 4.57
C GLY A 83 -26.28 -8.05 5.26
N THR A 84 -25.94 -8.11 6.55
CA THR A 84 -26.27 -9.26 7.41
C THR A 84 -27.50 -8.92 8.24
N ALA A 85 -28.58 -9.68 8.06
CA ALA A 85 -29.78 -9.55 8.88
C ALA A 85 -29.51 -10.01 10.32
N SER A 86 -30.44 -9.69 11.24
CA SER A 86 -30.31 -10.00 12.67
C SER A 86 -30.20 -11.50 12.99
N ASP A 87 -30.58 -12.36 12.04
CA ASP A 87 -30.51 -13.82 12.12
C ASP A 87 -29.22 -14.40 11.48
N GLY A 88 -28.32 -13.55 10.99
CA GLY A 88 -27.09 -13.95 10.33
C GLY A 88 -27.25 -14.29 8.84
N THR A 89 -28.44 -14.14 8.26
CA THR A 89 -28.64 -14.33 6.81
C THR A 89 -28.11 -13.13 6.02
N LEU A 90 -27.57 -13.41 4.83
CA LEU A 90 -27.15 -12.37 3.90
C LEU A 90 -28.37 -11.91 3.10
N GLU A 91 -28.71 -10.64 3.21
CA GLU A 91 -29.80 -10.02 2.47
C GLU A 91 -29.31 -8.83 1.65
N THR A 92 -29.89 -8.65 0.47
CA THR A 92 -29.64 -7.46 -0.34
C THR A 92 -30.47 -6.31 0.23
N ARG A 93 -29.79 -5.24 0.65
CA ARG A 93 -30.42 -3.99 1.08
C ARG A 93 -30.08 -2.90 0.08
N THR A 94 -30.92 -1.87 0.03
CA THR A 94 -30.75 -0.72 -0.85
C THR A 94 -30.90 0.55 -0.03
N GLY A 95 -30.05 1.54 -0.30
CA GLY A 95 -30.17 2.87 0.28
C GLY A 95 -29.27 3.87 -0.41
N GLN A 96 -29.45 5.14 -0.08
CA GLN A 96 -28.66 6.25 -0.60
C GLN A 96 -27.35 6.39 0.19
N VAL A 97 -26.23 6.57 -0.51
CA VAL A 97 -24.94 6.87 0.14
C VAL A 97 -24.96 8.30 0.67
N GLU A 98 -24.82 8.46 1.98
CA GLU A 98 -24.82 9.76 2.65
C GLU A 98 -23.40 10.30 2.86
N GLU A 99 -22.47 9.42 3.19
CA GLU A 99 -21.09 9.78 3.50
C GLU A 99 -20.11 8.70 3.02
N VAL A 100 -18.87 9.11 2.78
CA VAL A 100 -17.75 8.21 2.48
C VAL A 100 -16.69 8.43 3.54
N VAL A 101 -16.33 7.35 4.23
CA VAL A 101 -15.31 7.34 5.26
C VAL A 101 -14.10 6.58 4.76
N LEU A 102 -12.92 7.14 5.00
CA LEU A 102 -11.64 6.49 4.74
C LEU A 102 -11.01 6.14 6.08
N ASP A 103 -10.96 4.85 6.41
CA ASP A 103 -10.34 4.35 7.63
C ASP A 103 -9.24 3.33 7.30
N ASP A 104 -8.04 3.55 7.82
CA ASP A 104 -6.82 2.76 7.55
C ASP A 104 -6.51 2.49 6.05
N GLY A 105 -7.05 3.33 5.15
CA GLY A 105 -6.92 3.18 3.69
C GLY A 105 -7.95 2.25 3.04
N GLU A 106 -8.92 1.74 3.80
CA GLU A 106 -10.13 1.13 3.26
C GLU A 106 -11.25 2.17 3.15
N VAL A 107 -12.00 2.07 2.06
CA VAL A 107 -13.14 2.94 1.77
C VAL A 107 -14.42 2.27 2.24
N THR A 108 -15.15 2.97 3.11
CA THR A 108 -16.46 2.56 3.61
C THR A 108 -17.50 3.62 3.25
N LEU A 109 -18.65 3.17 2.77
CA LEU A 109 -19.80 3.99 2.46
C LEU A 109 -20.77 3.95 3.64
N LEU A 110 -21.28 5.10 4.07
CA LEU A 110 -22.41 5.19 4.99
C LEU A 110 -23.70 5.25 4.19
N VAL A 111 -24.59 4.29 4.43
CA VAL A 111 -25.90 4.18 3.81
C VAL A 111 -26.94 4.12 4.94
N GLY A 112 -27.46 5.27 5.36
CA GLY A 112 -28.19 5.40 6.62
C GLY A 112 -27.31 5.02 7.82
N ASP A 113 -27.77 4.07 8.63
CA ASP A 113 -27.02 3.54 9.79
C ASP A 113 -26.03 2.41 9.39
N ASP A 114 -26.04 1.97 8.14
CA ASP A 114 -25.22 0.86 7.68
C ASP A 114 -23.86 1.35 7.14
N GLN A 115 -22.79 0.73 7.62
CA GLN A 115 -21.46 0.85 7.03
C GLN A 115 -21.22 -0.27 6.03
N VAL A 116 -20.94 0.12 4.78
CA VAL A 116 -20.85 -0.79 3.65
C VAL A 116 -19.47 -0.64 3.01
N GLY A 117 -18.71 -1.73 2.95
CA GLY A 117 -17.47 -1.74 2.21
C GLY A 117 -17.72 -1.57 0.70
N LEU A 118 -16.84 -0.86 0.00
CA LEU A 118 -16.96 -0.67 -1.46
C LEU A 118 -17.03 -2.01 -2.23
N LYS A 119 -16.47 -3.09 -1.66
CA LYS A 119 -16.48 -4.45 -2.21
C LYS A 119 -17.85 -5.14 -2.11
N ASP A 120 -18.69 -4.72 -1.17
CA ASP A 120 -19.98 -5.35 -0.86
C ASP A 120 -21.15 -4.69 -1.62
N VAL A 121 -20.84 -3.64 -2.40
CA VAL A 121 -21.79 -2.98 -3.31
C VAL A 121 -22.02 -3.88 -4.53
N LEU A 122 -23.29 -4.24 -4.76
CA LEU A 122 -23.73 -5.09 -5.86
C LEU A 122 -24.14 -4.29 -7.10
N SER A 123 -24.80 -3.14 -6.90
CA SER A 123 -25.25 -2.28 -8.00
C SER A 123 -25.46 -0.84 -7.55
N ILE A 124 -25.35 0.10 -8.49
CA ILE A 124 -25.52 1.54 -8.27
C ILE A 124 -26.60 2.04 -9.22
N ARG A 125 -27.48 2.93 -8.74
CA ARG A 125 -28.58 3.54 -9.48
C ARG A 125 -28.64 5.05 -9.19
N ASP A 126 -29.14 5.81 -10.16
CA ASP A 126 -29.36 7.26 -10.06
C ASP A 126 -30.76 7.58 -9.55
#